data_AF-A0A350MTT2-F1
#
_entry.id   AF-A0A350MTT2-F1
#
_cell.length_a   1.000
_cell.length_b   1.000
_cell.length_c   1.000
_cell.angle_alpha   90.00
_cell.angle_beta   90.00
_cell.angle_gamma   90.00
#
_symmetry.space_group_name_H-M   'P 1'
#
loop_
_entity.id
_entity.type
_entity.pdbx_description
1 polymer ?
#
loop_
_entity_poly.entity_id
_entity_poly.type
_entity_poly.pdbx_seq_one_letter_code
_entity_poly.pdbx_strand_id
1 'polypeptide(L)'
;MRNKRVLTNIIIVLVIIGGLLVLSAEARSRQASAGLSNAICLKCHPKIKTLGDREGGVVFSHRSHLPRVQRCVGCHREVGHKGEEILAEMSGCMKCHDGKKASDACDLCHEKREPKVYPKIHIGLDLTNKRNCFSCHSGAFCMDCHGVEMPHPASFMALHGVLASEKRSTCDKCHPASECANCHGLEMPHSADFAGKHYNEVKTRGAVVCNKCHGNDPGSPQGCFGGECHRYQ
;
A
#
# COMPACT_ATOMS: atom_id res chain seq x y z
N MET A 1 -30.17 55.47 32.67
CA MET A 1 -30.41 54.26 31.85
C MET A 1 -30.25 54.45 30.33
N ARG A 2 -30.06 55.68 29.81
CA ARG A 2 -30.01 55.98 28.36
C ARG A 2 -28.67 55.64 27.69
N ASN A 3 -27.55 55.77 28.40
CA ASN A 3 -26.20 55.51 27.84
C ASN A 3 -25.86 54.03 27.60
N LYS A 4 -26.43 53.10 28.38
CA LYS A 4 -26.14 51.65 28.21
C LYS A 4 -26.70 51.11 26.88
N ARG A 5 -27.90 51.55 26.47
CA ARG A 5 -28.51 51.13 25.20
C ARG A 5 -27.77 51.66 23.98
N VAL A 6 -27.24 52.87 24.03
CA VAL A 6 -26.43 53.46 22.95
C VAL A 6 -25.12 52.67 22.77
N LEU A 7 -24.47 52.33 23.89
CA LEU A 7 -23.23 51.54 23.86
C LEU A 7 -23.46 50.12 23.33
N THR A 8 -24.56 49.46 23.73
CA THR A 8 -24.93 48.14 23.20
C THR A 8 -25.20 48.17 21.69
N ASN A 9 -25.89 49.20 21.20
CA ASN A 9 -26.17 49.34 19.76
C ASN A 9 -24.88 49.59 18.95
N ILE A 10 -23.93 50.37 19.47
CA ILE A 10 -22.64 50.61 18.82
C ILE A 10 -21.82 49.31 18.73
N ILE A 11 -21.80 48.51 19.81
CA ILE A 11 -21.09 47.22 19.83
C ILE A 11 -21.69 46.24 18.82
N ILE A 12 -23.03 46.15 18.71
CA ILE A 12 -23.70 45.29 17.73
C ILE A 12 -23.35 45.70 16.30
N VAL A 13 -23.36 47.01 16.00
CA VAL A 13 -23.01 47.53 14.67
C VAL A 13 -21.54 47.23 14.33
N LEU A 14 -20.62 47.39 15.28
CA LEU A 14 -19.19 47.07 15.08
C LEU A 14 -18.95 45.57 14.85
N VAL A 15 -19.69 44.69 15.54
CA VAL A 15 -19.61 43.23 15.33
C VAL A 15 -20.16 42.84 13.96
N ILE A 16 -21.25 43.46 13.51
CA ILE A 16 -21.83 43.21 12.17
C ILE A 16 -20.85 43.69 11.08
N ILE A 17 -20.29 44.90 11.22
CA ILE A 17 -19.30 45.44 10.26
C ILE A 17 -18.03 44.58 10.24
N GLY A 18 -17.54 44.15 11.41
CA GLY A 18 -16.40 43.24 11.53
C GLY A 18 -16.66 41.89 10.86
N GLY A 19 -17.85 41.30 11.06
CA GLY A 19 -18.27 40.06 10.41
C GLY A 19 -18.35 40.18 8.88
N LEU A 20 -18.92 41.27 8.35
CA LEU A 20 -18.98 41.56 6.91
C LEU A 20 -17.61 41.75 6.27
N LEU A 21 -16.65 42.34 6.99
CA LEU A 21 -15.27 42.51 6.53
C LEU A 21 -14.52 41.17 6.49
N VAL A 22 -14.75 40.28 7.46
CA VAL A 22 -14.16 38.93 7.50
C VAL A 22 -14.70 38.06 6.36
N LEU A 23 -16.02 38.06 6.14
CA LEU A 23 -16.67 37.40 4.99
C LEU A 23 -16.10 37.88 3.65
N SER A 24 -15.77 39.17 3.53
CA SER A 24 -15.18 39.75 2.32
C SER A 24 -13.70 39.38 2.13
N ALA A 25 -12.94 39.21 3.23
CA ALA A 25 -11.55 38.76 3.19
C ALA A 25 -11.44 37.28 2.81
N GLU A 26 -12.34 36.43 3.32
CA GLU A 26 -12.45 35.01 2.94
C GLU A 26 -12.94 34.81 1.50
N ALA A 27 -13.81 35.69 1.00
CA ALA A 27 -14.21 35.69 -0.41
C ALA A 27 -13.03 36.08 -1.34
N ARG A 28 -12.23 37.09 -0.95
CA ARG A 28 -11.03 37.52 -1.70
C ARG A 28 -9.91 36.48 -1.67
N SER A 29 -9.68 35.80 -0.54
CA SER A 29 -8.68 34.74 -0.45
C SER A 29 -9.05 33.49 -1.25
N ARG A 30 -10.35 33.17 -1.36
CA ARG A 30 -10.86 32.14 -2.30
C ARG A 30 -10.65 32.52 -3.76
N GLN A 31 -10.66 33.81 -4.10
CA GLN A 31 -10.41 34.28 -5.48
C GLN A 31 -8.91 34.31 -5.84
N ALA A 32 -8.00 34.52 -4.88
CA ALA A 32 -6.56 34.60 -5.14
C ALA A 32 -5.92 33.26 -5.56
N SER A 33 -6.50 32.11 -5.21
CA SER A 33 -6.05 30.78 -5.67
C SER A 33 -6.56 30.39 -7.07
N ALA A 34 -7.34 31.26 -7.74
CA ALA A 34 -7.86 31.03 -9.09
C ALA A 34 -6.80 31.11 -10.21
N GLY A 35 -5.55 31.46 -9.90
CA GLY A 35 -4.62 32.18 -10.77
C GLY A 35 -4.05 31.50 -12.03
N LEU A 36 -4.28 30.22 -12.30
CA LEU A 36 -3.85 29.61 -13.57
C LEU A 36 -5.00 28.91 -14.28
N SER A 37 -5.53 29.50 -15.35
CA SER A 37 -6.56 28.83 -16.14
C SER A 37 -5.96 27.65 -16.92
N ASN A 38 -6.76 26.62 -17.19
CA ASN A 38 -6.33 25.49 -18.04
C ASN A 38 -5.91 25.94 -19.44
N ALA A 39 -6.30 27.14 -19.87
CA ALA A 39 -5.91 27.70 -21.15
C ALA A 39 -4.39 27.79 -21.30
N ILE A 40 -3.64 28.03 -20.21
CA ILE A 40 -2.18 28.08 -20.23
C ILE A 40 -1.60 26.70 -20.55
N CYS A 41 -2.10 25.64 -19.90
CA CYS A 41 -1.68 24.26 -20.16
C CYS A 41 -2.00 23.83 -21.61
N LEU A 42 -3.17 24.23 -22.12
CA LEU A 42 -3.64 23.87 -23.46
C LEU A 42 -2.87 24.55 -24.60
N LYS A 43 -2.09 25.60 -24.32
CA LYS A 43 -1.17 26.18 -25.32
C LYS A 43 -0.10 25.17 -25.75
N CYS A 44 0.36 24.32 -24.83
CA CYS A 44 1.37 23.29 -25.10
C CYS A 44 0.76 21.89 -25.25
N HIS A 45 -0.38 21.61 -24.60
CA HIS A 45 -1.07 20.31 -24.66
C HIS A 45 -2.43 20.37 -25.38
N PRO A 46 -2.51 20.80 -26.65
CA PRO A 46 -3.79 21.00 -27.34
C PRO A 46 -4.54 19.68 -27.60
N LYS A 47 -3.82 18.56 -27.72
CA LYS A 47 -4.38 17.24 -28.05
C LYS A 47 -5.04 16.51 -26.87
N ILE A 48 -4.86 16.99 -25.63
CA ILE A 48 -5.39 16.30 -24.43
C ILE A 48 -6.92 16.21 -24.43
N LYS A 49 -7.61 17.14 -25.09
CA LYS A 49 -9.09 17.17 -25.16
C LYS A 49 -9.69 15.97 -25.89
N THR A 50 -8.91 15.32 -26.76
CA THR A 50 -9.33 14.16 -27.54
C THR A 50 -8.65 12.88 -27.05
N LEU A 51 -7.81 12.97 -26.01
CA LEU A 51 -7.14 11.81 -25.44
C LEU A 51 -8.13 11.03 -24.57
N GLY A 52 -8.38 9.80 -24.95
CA GLY A 52 -9.03 8.80 -24.13
C GLY A 52 -8.11 7.60 -24.09
N ASP A 53 -7.79 7.16 -22.88
CA ASP A 53 -6.85 6.08 -22.67
C ASP A 53 -7.66 4.82 -22.33
N ARG A 54 -7.38 3.74 -23.07
CA ARG A 54 -7.81 2.37 -22.77
C ARG A 54 -6.60 1.53 -22.36
N GLU A 55 -5.68 2.15 -21.64
CA GLU A 55 -4.42 1.53 -21.26
C GLU A 55 -4.58 0.78 -19.93
N GLY A 56 -3.96 -0.40 -19.82
CA GLY A 56 -4.01 -1.21 -18.60
C GLY A 56 -5.40 -1.74 -18.21
N GLY A 57 -6.39 -1.69 -19.10
CA GLY A 57 -7.77 -2.13 -18.81
C GLY A 57 -8.64 -1.10 -18.09
N VAL A 58 -8.16 0.14 -17.97
CA VAL A 58 -8.92 1.29 -17.46
C VAL A 58 -9.40 2.14 -18.63
N VAL A 59 -10.69 2.48 -18.65
CA VAL A 59 -11.35 3.34 -19.63
C VAL A 59 -11.45 4.74 -19.05
N PHE A 60 -10.81 5.69 -19.71
CA PHE A 60 -10.90 7.10 -19.34
C PHE A 60 -11.03 8.00 -20.57
N SER A 61 -11.73 9.13 -20.42
CA SER A 61 -11.90 10.13 -21.48
C SER A 61 -11.82 11.53 -20.92
N HIS A 62 -10.78 12.28 -21.31
CA HIS A 62 -10.68 13.71 -20.98
C HIS A 62 -11.87 14.49 -21.52
N ARG A 63 -12.35 14.17 -22.74
CA ARG A 63 -13.51 14.85 -23.37
C ARG A 63 -14.75 14.81 -22.47
N SER A 64 -15.00 13.66 -21.82
CA SER A 64 -16.17 13.48 -20.95
C SER A 64 -16.01 14.14 -19.57
N HIS A 65 -14.77 14.33 -19.12
CA HIS A 65 -14.46 14.88 -17.80
C HIS A 65 -14.22 16.39 -17.79
N LEU A 66 -13.63 16.95 -18.84
CA LEU A 66 -13.30 18.38 -18.92
C LEU A 66 -14.49 19.34 -18.67
N PRO A 67 -15.75 19.05 -19.07
CA PRO A 67 -16.88 19.91 -18.71
C PRO A 67 -17.20 19.92 -17.21
N ARG A 68 -16.85 18.85 -16.49
CA ARG A 68 -17.16 18.65 -15.07
C ARG A 68 -15.98 18.97 -14.15
N VAL A 69 -14.75 18.85 -14.66
CA VAL A 69 -13.50 19.12 -13.93
C VAL A 69 -12.94 20.46 -14.38
N GLN A 70 -13.14 21.50 -13.57
CA GLN A 70 -12.84 22.89 -13.92
C GLN A 70 -11.33 23.19 -14.04
N ARG A 71 -10.45 22.35 -13.46
CA ARG A 71 -8.99 22.57 -13.44
C ARG A 71 -8.19 21.27 -13.66
N CYS A 72 -7.18 21.29 -14.53
CA CYS A 72 -6.32 20.14 -14.84
C CYS A 72 -5.64 19.56 -13.59
N VAL A 73 -5.25 20.46 -12.66
CA VAL A 73 -4.62 20.09 -11.38
C VAL A 73 -5.56 19.42 -10.38
N GLY A 74 -6.86 19.27 -10.71
CA GLY A 74 -7.79 18.49 -9.92
C GLY A 74 -7.44 16.99 -9.91
N CYS A 75 -6.92 16.51 -11.04
CA CYS A 75 -6.53 15.13 -11.26
C CYS A 75 -5.00 14.96 -11.30
N HIS A 76 -4.30 15.81 -12.06
CA HIS A 76 -2.85 15.71 -12.19
C HIS A 76 -2.13 16.57 -11.14
N ARG A 77 -1.24 15.96 -10.34
CA ARG A 77 -0.35 16.70 -9.44
C ARG A 77 1.01 16.88 -10.13
N GLU A 78 1.70 17.98 -9.81
CA GLU A 78 3.11 18.20 -10.22
C GLU A 78 3.39 18.31 -11.74
N VAL A 79 2.38 18.71 -12.51
CA VAL A 79 2.39 18.86 -13.99
C VAL A 79 3.42 19.83 -14.60
N GLY A 80 4.23 20.49 -13.78
CA GLY A 80 5.00 21.67 -14.19
C GLY A 80 6.30 21.36 -14.93
N HIS A 81 7.10 20.38 -14.50
CA HIS A 81 8.45 20.15 -15.02
C HIS A 81 8.93 18.69 -14.84
N LYS A 82 9.93 18.31 -15.65
CA LYS A 82 10.40 16.94 -15.97
C LYS A 82 10.47 15.96 -14.78
N GLY A 83 9.98 14.73 -15.01
CA GLY A 83 10.61 13.55 -14.42
C GLY A 83 9.79 12.25 -14.43
N GLU A 84 8.49 12.31 -14.18
CA GLU A 84 7.71 11.10 -13.93
C GLU A 84 6.42 11.08 -14.74
N GLU A 85 6.02 9.89 -15.19
CA GLU A 85 4.72 9.67 -15.82
C GLU A 85 3.63 10.14 -14.86
N ILE A 86 2.94 11.21 -15.26
CA ILE A 86 1.87 11.81 -14.49
C ILE A 86 0.62 10.95 -14.67
N LEU A 87 0.67 9.72 -14.19
CA LEU A 87 -0.49 8.86 -14.11
C LEU A 87 -1.37 9.41 -12.99
N ALA A 88 -2.61 9.73 -13.34
CA ALA A 88 -3.61 10.01 -12.32
C ALA A 88 -3.76 8.73 -11.49
N GLU A 89 -3.33 8.78 -10.23
CA GLU A 89 -3.65 7.73 -9.28
C GLU A 89 -5.17 7.51 -9.24
N MET A 90 -5.62 6.27 -9.00
CA MET A 90 -7.06 6.00 -8.79
C MET A 90 -7.66 6.91 -7.71
N SER A 91 -6.85 7.30 -6.71
CA SER A 91 -7.22 8.28 -5.67
C SER A 91 -7.75 9.60 -6.24
N GLY A 92 -7.23 10.04 -7.40
CA GLY A 92 -7.69 11.22 -8.12
C GLY A 92 -9.10 11.06 -8.69
N CYS A 93 -9.42 9.89 -9.23
CA CYS A 93 -10.76 9.55 -9.76
C CYS A 93 -11.80 9.50 -8.63
N MET A 94 -11.43 8.87 -7.51
CA MET A 94 -12.32 8.65 -6.36
C MET A 94 -12.68 9.94 -5.60
N LYS A 95 -12.02 11.08 -5.86
CA LYS A 95 -12.46 12.39 -5.32
C LYS A 95 -13.88 12.77 -5.75
N CYS A 96 -14.32 12.23 -6.89
CA CYS A 96 -15.65 12.44 -7.45
C CYS A 96 -16.43 11.14 -7.64
N HIS A 97 -15.79 10.03 -7.98
CA HIS A 97 -16.43 8.72 -8.09
C HIS A 97 -16.49 8.04 -6.71
N ASP A 98 -17.36 8.55 -5.84
CA ASP A 98 -17.48 8.14 -4.43
C ASP A 98 -18.83 7.49 -4.09
N GLY A 99 -19.61 7.15 -5.13
CA GLY A 99 -20.97 6.64 -5.01
C GLY A 99 -22.01 7.72 -4.67
N LYS A 100 -21.58 8.96 -4.40
CA LYS A 100 -22.46 10.09 -4.04
C LYS A 100 -22.48 11.18 -5.12
N LYS A 101 -21.31 11.68 -5.52
CA LYS A 101 -21.14 12.72 -6.55
C LYS A 101 -21.15 12.14 -7.95
N ALA A 102 -20.56 10.96 -8.11
CA ALA A 102 -20.59 10.15 -9.32
C ALA A 102 -20.53 8.67 -8.93
N SER A 103 -21.02 7.81 -9.82
CA SER A 103 -20.99 6.36 -9.60
C SER A 103 -19.56 5.84 -9.40
N ASP A 104 -19.38 4.98 -8.41
CA ASP A 104 -18.16 4.24 -8.10
C ASP A 104 -18.24 2.77 -8.58
N ALA A 105 -19.16 2.48 -9.51
CA ALA A 105 -19.29 1.15 -10.10
C ALA A 105 -17.99 0.75 -10.81
N CYS A 106 -17.44 -0.41 -10.46
CA CYS A 106 -16.08 -0.80 -10.86
C CYS A 106 -15.92 -0.92 -12.39
N ASP A 107 -16.97 -1.37 -13.08
CA ASP A 107 -17.04 -1.54 -14.54
C ASP A 107 -17.25 -0.23 -15.32
N LEU A 108 -17.51 0.88 -14.62
CA LEU A 108 -17.54 2.20 -15.23
C LEU A 108 -16.16 2.59 -15.79
N CYS A 109 -15.11 2.16 -15.09
CA CYS A 109 -13.73 2.45 -15.44
C CYS A 109 -12.95 1.19 -15.81
N HIS A 110 -13.22 0.01 -15.23
CA HIS A 110 -12.45 -1.20 -15.53
C HIS A 110 -13.18 -2.11 -16.54
N GLU A 111 -12.69 -2.16 -17.78
CA GLU A 111 -13.19 -3.07 -18.83
C GLU A 111 -12.87 -4.54 -18.51
N LYS A 112 -11.73 -4.79 -17.85
CA LYS A 112 -11.36 -6.10 -17.29
C LYS A 112 -10.97 -5.94 -15.83
N ARG A 113 -11.71 -6.57 -14.92
CA ARG A 113 -11.48 -6.54 -13.47
C ARG A 113 -10.36 -7.50 -13.04
N GLU A 114 -9.32 -7.67 -13.86
CA GLU A 114 -8.18 -8.49 -13.50
C GLU A 114 -7.06 -7.60 -12.98
N PRO A 115 -6.79 -7.60 -11.67
CA PRO A 115 -5.66 -6.87 -11.14
C PRO A 115 -4.40 -7.62 -11.59
N LYS A 116 -3.69 -7.10 -12.59
CA LYS A 116 -2.26 -7.42 -12.76
C LYS A 116 -1.50 -6.66 -11.68
N VAL A 117 -1.66 -7.07 -10.43
CA VAL A 117 -0.89 -6.54 -9.31
C VAL A 117 0.45 -7.26 -9.33
N TYR A 118 1.49 -6.55 -9.74
CA TYR A 118 2.84 -7.08 -9.68
C TYR A 118 3.31 -7.11 -8.22
N PRO A 119 3.66 -8.27 -7.64
CA PRO A 119 3.89 -8.43 -6.19
C PRO A 119 4.97 -7.54 -5.57
N LYS A 120 5.88 -6.96 -6.38
CA LYS A 120 6.99 -6.15 -5.90
C LYS A 120 6.66 -4.67 -5.63
N ILE A 121 5.47 -4.19 -6.03
CA ILE A 121 5.20 -2.75 -6.04
C ILE A 121 5.06 -2.11 -4.66
N HIS A 122 4.84 -2.89 -3.58
CA HIS A 122 4.60 -2.33 -2.25
C HIS A 122 5.48 -2.88 -1.12
N ILE A 123 6.56 -3.58 -1.47
CA ILE A 123 7.56 -4.00 -0.49
C ILE A 123 8.41 -2.77 -0.14
N GLY A 124 8.37 -2.32 1.12
CA GLY A 124 9.09 -1.12 1.58
C GLY A 124 8.37 0.22 1.37
N LEU A 125 7.17 0.21 0.79
CA LEU A 125 6.28 1.37 0.82
C LEU A 125 5.64 1.49 2.21
N ASP A 126 5.51 2.73 2.71
CA ASP A 126 4.72 3.01 3.89
C ASP A 126 3.23 2.80 3.58
N LEU A 127 2.77 1.57 3.82
CA LEU A 127 1.38 1.18 3.68
C LEU A 127 0.53 1.55 4.89
N THR A 128 0.98 2.41 5.83
CA THR A 128 0.11 2.85 6.94
C THR A 128 -1.15 3.56 6.45
N ASN A 129 -1.13 4.14 5.24
CA ASN A 129 -2.31 4.66 4.56
C ASN A 129 -3.05 3.62 3.70
N LYS A 130 -3.35 2.44 4.28
CA LYS A 130 -4.15 1.38 3.62
C LYS A 130 -5.53 1.84 3.16
N ARG A 131 -6.03 2.99 3.64
CA ARG A 131 -7.33 3.57 3.27
C ARG A 131 -7.50 3.75 1.77
N ASN A 132 -6.42 4.05 1.05
CA ASN A 132 -6.49 4.21 -0.41
C ASN A 132 -6.85 2.88 -1.10
N CYS A 133 -6.31 1.75 -0.62
CA CYS A 133 -6.60 0.42 -1.14
C CYS A 133 -7.98 -0.08 -0.66
N PHE A 134 -8.25 0.05 0.64
CA PHE A 134 -9.51 -0.40 1.26
C PHE A 134 -10.74 0.38 0.83
N SER A 135 -10.55 1.54 0.20
CA SER A 135 -11.65 2.29 -0.41
C SER A 135 -12.35 1.48 -1.51
N CYS A 136 -11.65 0.52 -2.13
CA CYS A 136 -12.16 -0.29 -3.23
C CYS A 136 -11.99 -1.82 -3.01
N HIS A 137 -10.96 -2.25 -2.29
CA HIS A 137 -10.66 -3.66 -2.07
C HIS A 137 -10.96 -4.10 -0.63
N SER A 138 -11.40 -5.35 -0.43
CA SER A 138 -11.57 -5.93 0.91
C SER A 138 -10.23 -6.41 1.48
N GLY A 139 -10.18 -6.75 2.78
CA GLY A 139 -9.01 -7.41 3.38
C GLY A 139 -8.63 -8.74 2.72
N ALA A 140 -9.59 -9.43 2.12
CA ALA A 140 -9.35 -10.70 1.41
C ALA A 140 -8.46 -10.53 0.17
N PHE A 141 -8.57 -9.39 -0.52
CA PHE A 141 -7.72 -9.07 -1.67
C PHE A 141 -6.22 -9.13 -1.34
N CYS A 142 -5.84 -8.69 -0.14
CA CYS A 142 -4.45 -8.79 0.32
C CYS A 142 -4.01 -10.26 0.42
N MET A 143 -4.90 -11.13 0.88
CA MET A 143 -4.61 -12.55 1.11
C MET A 143 -4.57 -13.36 -0.19
N ASP A 144 -5.29 -12.95 -1.24
CA ASP A 144 -5.23 -13.59 -2.56
C ASP A 144 -3.79 -13.62 -3.10
N CYS A 145 -3.04 -12.54 -2.88
CA CYS A 145 -1.62 -12.48 -3.21
C CYS A 145 -0.73 -12.97 -2.07
N HIS A 146 -0.86 -12.43 -0.86
CA HIS A 146 0.07 -12.71 0.24
C HIS A 146 0.01 -14.16 0.72
N GLY A 147 -1.18 -14.75 0.85
CA GLY A 147 -1.38 -16.12 1.35
C GLY A 147 -0.92 -16.37 2.80
N VAL A 148 -0.25 -15.40 3.42
CA VAL A 148 0.20 -15.38 4.81
C VAL A 148 -0.02 -13.98 5.39
N GLU A 149 -0.13 -13.89 6.71
CA GLU A 149 -0.38 -12.62 7.40
C GLU A 149 0.78 -11.64 7.22
N MET A 150 0.47 -10.38 6.90
CA MET A 150 1.46 -9.32 6.63
C MET A 150 1.14 -8.01 7.38
N PRO A 151 2.14 -7.33 7.99
CA PRO A 151 3.52 -7.80 8.19
C PRO A 151 3.53 -9.09 9.01
N HIS A 152 4.47 -10.00 8.71
CA HIS A 152 4.56 -11.29 9.41
C HIS A 152 4.50 -11.06 10.93
N PRO A 153 3.63 -11.75 11.68
CA PRO A 153 3.51 -11.55 13.12
C PRO A 153 4.81 -11.96 13.84
N ALA A 154 5.01 -11.48 15.06
CA ALA A 154 6.20 -11.83 15.85
C ALA A 154 6.35 -13.35 16.07
N SER A 155 5.25 -14.10 16.08
CA SER A 155 5.21 -15.57 16.19
C SER A 155 5.54 -16.31 14.89
N PHE A 156 5.69 -15.61 13.76
CA PHE A 156 5.87 -16.23 12.45
C PHE A 156 7.06 -17.20 12.43
N MET A 157 8.19 -16.83 13.04
CA MET A 157 9.37 -17.71 13.09
C MET A 157 9.13 -19.05 13.80
N ALA A 158 8.17 -19.13 14.72
CA ALA A 158 7.82 -20.41 15.35
C ALA A 158 6.97 -21.31 14.44
N LEU A 159 6.18 -20.70 13.54
CA LEU A 159 5.19 -21.41 12.71
C LEU A 159 5.62 -21.53 11.24
N HIS A 160 6.64 -20.81 10.79
CA HIS A 160 7.02 -20.70 9.39
C HIS A 160 7.36 -22.05 8.74
N GLY A 161 7.92 -23.00 9.50
CA GLY A 161 8.23 -24.34 9.00
C GLY A 161 6.97 -25.14 8.65
N VAL A 162 5.90 -25.01 9.45
CA VAL A 162 4.59 -25.64 9.18
C VAL A 162 3.92 -24.95 7.99
N LEU A 163 3.91 -23.63 7.97
CA LEU A 163 3.33 -22.87 6.85
C LEU A 163 4.05 -23.14 5.52
N ALA A 164 5.38 -23.23 5.55
CA ALA A 164 6.19 -23.51 4.37
C ALA A 164 6.04 -24.96 3.88
N SER A 165 5.81 -25.92 4.78
CA SER A 165 5.56 -27.31 4.38
C SER A 165 4.18 -27.50 3.75
N GLU A 166 3.18 -26.73 4.17
CA GLU A 166 1.85 -26.74 3.56
C GLU A 166 1.87 -26.15 2.14
N LYS A 167 2.48 -24.97 1.95
CA LYS A 167 2.47 -24.29 0.64
C LYS A 167 3.68 -23.39 0.41
N ARG A 168 4.85 -24.00 0.22
CA ARG A 168 6.13 -23.31 -0.07
C ARG A 168 6.04 -22.27 -1.19
N SER A 169 5.28 -22.56 -2.25
CA SER A 169 5.11 -21.64 -3.39
C SER A 169 4.53 -20.27 -3.01
N THR A 170 3.85 -20.16 -1.87
CA THR A 170 3.37 -18.87 -1.35
C THR A 170 4.53 -17.97 -0.95
N CYS A 171 5.58 -18.54 -0.37
CA CYS A 171 6.78 -17.83 0.04
C CYS A 171 7.60 -17.39 -1.18
N ASP A 172 7.70 -18.26 -2.19
CA ASP A 172 8.48 -18.03 -3.42
C ASP A 172 7.96 -16.85 -4.26
N LYS A 173 6.74 -16.36 -3.99
CA LYS A 173 6.17 -15.16 -4.62
C LYS A 173 6.97 -13.90 -4.30
N CYS A 174 7.62 -13.86 -3.14
CA CYS A 174 8.35 -12.69 -2.64
C CYS A 174 9.80 -13.02 -2.28
N HIS A 175 10.04 -14.19 -1.70
CA HIS A 175 11.34 -14.60 -1.19
C HIS A 175 12.02 -15.58 -2.16
N PRO A 176 13.22 -15.29 -2.68
CA PRO A 176 13.99 -16.24 -3.46
C PRO A 176 14.51 -17.39 -2.59
N ALA A 177 14.75 -18.55 -3.21
CA ALA A 177 15.26 -19.75 -2.52
C ALA A 177 16.57 -19.50 -1.73
N SER A 178 17.37 -18.51 -2.13
CA SER A 178 18.57 -18.10 -1.40
C SER A 178 18.27 -17.62 0.03
N GLU A 179 17.12 -16.98 0.26
CA GLU A 179 16.75 -16.53 1.60
C GLU A 179 16.43 -17.71 2.54
N CYS A 180 15.84 -18.78 2.02
CA CYS A 180 15.68 -20.02 2.76
C CYS A 180 17.05 -20.62 3.11
N ALA A 181 17.96 -20.65 2.13
CA ALA A 181 19.28 -21.24 2.27
C ALA A 181 20.16 -20.51 3.29
N ASN A 182 20.03 -19.18 3.40
CA ASN A 182 20.79 -18.37 4.35
C ASN A 182 20.59 -18.80 5.80
N CYS A 183 19.38 -19.23 6.16
CA CYS A 183 19.08 -19.69 7.51
C CYS A 183 19.14 -21.22 7.63
N HIS A 184 18.46 -21.95 6.74
CA HIS A 184 18.34 -23.41 6.83
C HIS A 184 19.67 -24.09 6.57
N GLY A 185 20.42 -23.71 5.53
CA GLY A 185 21.69 -24.35 5.20
C GLY A 185 21.58 -25.83 4.81
N LEU A 186 20.37 -26.41 4.76
CA LEU A 186 20.06 -27.73 4.22
C LEU A 186 18.60 -27.77 3.71
N GLU A 187 18.24 -28.83 2.99
CA GLU A 187 16.92 -28.96 2.37
C GLU A 187 15.83 -29.24 3.43
N MET A 188 14.74 -28.47 3.37
CA MET A 188 13.60 -28.58 4.29
C MET A 188 12.28 -28.87 3.53
N PRO A 189 11.40 -29.73 4.07
CA PRO A 189 11.68 -30.66 5.17
C PRO A 189 12.72 -31.70 4.76
N HIS A 190 13.56 -32.15 5.70
CA HIS A 190 14.52 -33.22 5.41
C HIS A 190 13.77 -34.51 5.02
N SER A 191 14.40 -35.34 4.20
CA SER A 191 13.83 -36.62 3.77
C SER A 191 13.69 -37.62 4.93
N ALA A 192 12.81 -38.61 4.79
CA ALA A 192 12.57 -39.62 5.83
C ALA A 192 13.83 -40.46 6.17
N ASP A 193 14.77 -40.60 5.23
CA ASP A 193 16.05 -41.30 5.41
C ASP A 193 17.16 -40.41 5.98
N PHE A 194 16.86 -39.14 6.31
CA PHE A 194 17.86 -38.19 6.82
C PHE A 194 18.58 -38.70 8.07
N ALA A 195 17.92 -39.48 8.92
CA ALA A 195 18.54 -40.09 10.10
C ALA A 195 19.80 -40.91 9.76
N GLY A 196 19.81 -41.61 8.62
CA GLY A 196 20.99 -42.38 8.17
C GLY A 196 22.13 -41.50 7.64
N LYS A 197 21.82 -40.27 7.21
CA LYS A 197 22.79 -39.29 6.68
C LYS A 197 23.20 -38.24 7.71
N HIS A 198 22.47 -38.16 8.82
CA HIS A 198 22.59 -37.13 9.85
C HIS A 198 24.02 -36.96 10.37
N TYR A 199 24.72 -38.06 10.65
CA TYR A 199 26.11 -38.02 11.12
C TYR A 199 27.03 -37.27 10.14
N ASN A 200 26.92 -37.57 8.84
CA ASN A 200 27.75 -36.93 7.82
C ASN A 200 27.41 -35.44 7.69
N GLU A 201 26.12 -35.08 7.73
CA GLU A 201 25.69 -33.68 7.66
C GLU A 201 26.16 -32.86 8.87
N VAL A 202 26.10 -33.42 10.09
CA VAL A 202 26.65 -32.78 11.30
C VAL A 202 28.16 -32.63 11.18
N LYS A 203 28.87 -33.64 10.68
CA LYS A 203 30.32 -33.58 10.47
C LYS A 203 30.71 -32.51 9.45
N THR A 204 29.92 -32.32 8.40
CA THR A 204 30.21 -31.36 7.33
C THR A 204 29.81 -29.93 7.68
N ARG A 205 28.64 -29.73 8.30
CA ARG A 205 28.04 -28.39 8.50
C ARG A 205 28.11 -27.89 9.95
N GLY A 206 28.45 -28.77 10.89
CA GLY A 206 28.46 -28.49 12.32
C GLY A 206 27.07 -28.49 12.96
N ALA A 207 26.99 -28.80 14.26
CA ALA A 207 25.73 -28.90 14.99
C ALA A 207 24.93 -27.58 15.09
N VAL A 208 25.61 -26.43 14.88
CA VAL A 208 24.99 -25.11 14.97
C VAL A 208 23.83 -24.92 13.98
N VAL A 209 23.90 -25.52 12.79
CA VAL A 209 22.82 -25.41 11.80
C VAL A 209 21.55 -26.13 12.27
N CYS A 210 21.71 -27.28 12.94
CA CYS A 210 20.62 -28.11 13.44
C CYS A 210 19.95 -27.47 14.66
N ASN A 211 20.75 -26.89 15.55
CA ASN A 211 20.29 -26.28 16.80
C ASN A 211 19.40 -25.04 16.59
N LYS A 212 19.45 -24.42 15.39
CA LYS A 212 18.53 -23.33 15.02
C LYS A 212 17.06 -23.74 15.07
N CYS A 213 16.76 -25.03 14.89
CA CYS A 213 15.39 -25.55 14.84
C CYS A 213 15.13 -26.68 15.86
N HIS A 214 16.11 -27.55 16.12
CA HIS A 214 15.96 -28.68 17.05
C HIS A 214 16.25 -28.32 18.52
N GLY A 215 16.71 -27.09 18.79
CA GLY A 215 17.17 -26.67 20.11
C GLY A 215 18.51 -27.32 20.50
N ASN A 216 18.95 -27.08 21.73
CA ASN A 216 20.15 -27.68 22.32
C ASN A 216 19.79 -28.35 23.66
N ASP A 217 18.64 -29.02 23.68
CA ASP A 217 18.01 -29.54 24.89
C ASP A 217 18.34 -31.04 25.07
N PRO A 218 19.06 -31.44 26.13
CA PRO A 218 19.30 -32.84 26.47
C PRO A 218 18.04 -33.61 26.89
N GLY A 219 16.88 -32.95 27.04
CA GLY A 219 15.59 -33.54 27.42
C GLY A 219 14.66 -33.92 26.27
N SER A 220 15.00 -33.65 25.00
CA SER A 220 14.24 -34.18 23.87
C SER A 220 14.47 -35.70 23.74
N PRO A 221 13.46 -36.54 23.40
CA PRO A 221 13.69 -37.95 23.15
C PRO A 221 14.67 -38.19 21.96
N GLN A 222 15.01 -37.14 21.20
CA GLN A 222 16.08 -37.11 20.19
C GLN A 222 17.07 -35.94 20.43
N GLY A 223 17.24 -35.49 21.68
CA GLY A 223 18.01 -34.31 22.05
C GLY A 223 19.50 -34.37 21.67
N CYS A 224 20.04 -33.20 21.29
CA CYS A 224 21.48 -32.98 21.20
C CYS A 224 22.07 -32.99 22.62
N PHE A 225 22.72 -34.08 23.03
CA PHE A 225 23.50 -34.10 24.27
C PHE A 225 24.79 -33.29 24.11
N GLY A 226 24.71 -31.98 24.34
CA GLY A 226 25.85 -31.14 24.73
C GLY A 226 27.03 -31.06 23.75
N GLY A 227 26.86 -31.47 22.49
CA GLY A 227 27.95 -31.53 21.52
C GLY A 227 28.89 -32.74 21.66
N GLU A 228 28.59 -33.71 22.53
CA GLU A 228 29.31 -34.99 22.57
C GLU A 228 28.49 -36.07 21.84
N CYS A 229 29.03 -36.53 20.69
CA CYS A 229 28.46 -37.63 19.93
C CYS A 229 28.49 -38.91 20.79
N HIS A 230 27.33 -39.51 21.04
CA HIS A 230 27.13 -40.91 21.45
C HIS A 230 28.21 -41.52 22.37
N ARG A 231 27.99 -41.51 23.69
CA ARG A 231 28.63 -42.48 24.59
C ARG A 231 27.63 -43.52 25.07
N TYR A 232 27.47 -44.56 24.26
CA TYR A 232 27.11 -45.89 24.75
C TYR A 232 28.04 -46.90 24.07
N GLN A 233 29.11 -47.25 24.80
CA GLN A 233 29.61 -48.63 24.85
C GLN A 233 28.90 -49.30 26.02
#